data_AF-A0A438J5A8-F1
#
_entry.id   AF-A0A438J5A8-F1
#
_cell.length_a   1.000
_cell.length_b   1.000
_cell.length_c   1.000
_cell.angle_alpha   90.00
_cell.angle_beta   90.00
_cell.angle_gamma   90.00
#
_symmetry.space_group_name_H-M   'P 1'
#
loop_
_entity.id
_entity.type
_entity.pdbx_description
1 polymer ?
#
loop_
_entity_poly.entity_id
_entity_poly.type
_entity_poly.pdbx_seq_one_letter_code
_entity_poly.pdbx_strand_id
1 'polypeptide(L)' 'MGSTLGDWPSFDPHNFSQLRPSDPSNPSKMIPATYHPTHDRTLPPPDQGTLVVTLVTEAQALRLTIKGLKAILCDAGLEA' A
#
# COMPACT_ATOMS: atom_id res chain seq x y z
N MET A 1 0.71 20.85 32.92
CA MET A 1 0.48 19.39 32.91
C MET A 1 0.17 18.99 31.47
N GLY A 2 1.15 18.46 30.73
CA GLY A 2 0.91 17.86 29.42
C GLY A 2 0.43 16.43 29.63
N SER A 3 -0.77 16.10 29.15
CA SER A 3 -1.32 14.75 29.26
C SER A 3 -0.42 13.75 28.52
N THR A 4 -0.07 12.66 29.21
CA THR A 4 0.72 11.52 28.73
C THR A 4 0.01 10.66 27.66
N LEU A 5 -1.03 11.23 27.02
CA LEU A 5 -1.85 10.63 25.97
C LEU A 5 -1.82 11.55 24.74
N GLY A 6 -0.64 12.07 24.42
CA GLY A 6 -0.45 13.20 23.49
C GLY A 6 -0.39 12.85 22.01
N ASP A 7 -0.42 11.57 21.62
CA ASP A 7 -0.20 11.15 20.23
C ASP A 7 -1.22 10.10 19.77
N TRP A 8 -2.48 10.18 20.23
CA TRP A 8 -3.50 9.32 19.63
C TRP A 8 -3.73 9.79 18.18
N PRO A 9 -3.61 8.91 17.16
CA PRO A 9 -3.60 9.30 15.75
C PRO A 9 -4.94 9.85 15.25
N SER A 10 -5.95 9.98 16.12
CA SER A 10 -7.25 10.52 15.74
C SER A 10 -7.83 11.38 16.86
N PHE A 11 -7.60 12.69 16.76
CA PHE A 11 -8.29 13.71 17.56
C PHE A 11 -9.72 13.99 17.07
N ASP A 12 -10.15 13.44 15.93
CA ASP A 12 -11.52 13.61 15.42
C ASP A 12 -12.50 12.65 16.14
N PRO A 13 -13.46 13.17 16.93
CA PRO A 13 -14.47 12.36 17.62
C PRO A 13 -15.34 11.53 16.67
N HIS A 14 -15.46 11.94 15.39
CA HIS A 14 -16.26 11.26 14.37
C HIS A 14 -15.67 9.90 13.93
N ASN A 15 -14.37 9.67 14.13
CA ASN A 15 -13.71 8.41 13.79
C ASN A 15 -14.05 7.26 14.77
N PHE A 16 -14.33 7.57 16.05
CA PHE A 16 -14.62 6.55 17.07
C PHE A 16 -16.11 6.44 17.45
N SER A 17 -16.90 7.46 17.17
CA SER A 17 -18.34 7.48 17.53
C SER A 17 -19.19 6.51 16.70
N GLN A 18 -18.64 5.97 15.61
CA GLN A 18 -19.28 4.94 14.77
C GLN A 18 -19.07 3.52 15.32
N LEU A 19 -18.10 3.33 16.22
CA LEU A 19 -17.86 2.06 16.92
C LEU A 19 -18.83 1.94 18.10
N ARG A 20 -20.13 1.81 17.82
CA ARG A 20 -21.04 1.29 18.85
C ARG A 20 -20.84 -0.22 18.94
N PRO A 21 -20.75 -0.81 20.15
CA PRO A 21 -20.85 -2.25 20.30
C PRO A 21 -22.12 -2.74 19.58
N SER A 22 -21.98 -3.63 18.61
CA SER A 22 -23.13 -4.24 17.97
C SER A 22 -23.89 -5.04 19.03
N ASP A 23 -25.14 -4.68 19.27
CA ASP A 23 -26.05 -5.50 20.06
C ASP A 23 -26.19 -6.87 19.35
N PRO A 24 -25.81 -7.99 19.98
CA PRO A 24 -25.90 -9.30 19.35
C PRO A 24 -27.34 -9.70 19.01
N SER A 25 -28.36 -9.03 19.57
CA SER A 25 -29.77 -9.24 19.25
C SER A 25 -30.26 -8.48 18.01
N ASN A 26 -29.47 -7.52 17.50
CA ASN A 26 -29.79 -6.74 16.32
C ASN A 26 -28.54 -6.57 15.46
N PRO A 27 -28.33 -7.44 14.46
CA PRO A 27 -27.23 -7.33 13.52
C PRO A 27 -27.46 -6.10 12.62
N SER A 28 -27.15 -4.92 13.15
CA SER A 28 -27.11 -3.68 12.39
C SER A 28 -26.06 -3.85 11.31
N LYS A 29 -26.40 -3.53 10.06
CA LYS A 29 -25.45 -3.53 8.94
C LYS A 29 -24.27 -2.67 9.35
N MET A 30 -23.10 -3.26 9.50
CA MET A 30 -21.88 -2.55 9.84
C MET A 30 -21.62 -1.53 8.74
N ILE A 31 -21.88 -0.25 9.02
CA ILE A 31 -21.54 0.84 8.11
C ILE A 31 -20.03 1.03 8.24
N PRO A 32 -19.25 0.92 7.15
CA PRO A 32 -17.83 1.19 7.21
C PRO A 32 -17.59 2.60 7.73
N ALA A 33 -16.73 2.73 8.74
CA ALA A 33 -16.42 4.04 9.27
C ALA A 33 -15.78 4.90 8.17
N THR A 34 -16.33 6.09 7.93
CA THR A 34 -15.67 7.07 7.07
C THR A 34 -14.50 7.66 7.86
N TYR A 35 -13.28 7.26 7.50
CA TYR A 35 -12.06 7.75 8.14
C TYR A 35 -11.79 9.20 7.73
N HIS A 36 -11.68 10.07 8.73
CA HIS A 36 -11.27 11.45 8.58
C HIS A 36 -9.78 11.57 8.97
N PRO A 37 -8.86 11.74 8.00
CA PRO A 37 -7.44 11.90 8.28
C PRO A 37 -7.21 13.13 9.15
N THR A 38 -6.47 12.95 10.23
CA THR A 38 -6.10 14.01 11.18
C THR A 38 -4.77 14.68 10.86
N HIS A 39 -4.07 14.18 9.84
CA HIS A 39 -2.83 14.74 9.33
C HIS A 39 -3.02 15.14 7.87
N ASP A 40 -2.35 16.21 7.46
CA ASP A 40 -2.28 16.57 6.05
C ASP A 40 -1.71 15.39 5.27
N ARG A 41 -2.33 15.09 4.12
CA ARG A 41 -1.77 14.14 3.15
C ARG A 41 -0.53 14.77 2.54
N THR A 42 0.58 14.72 3.26
CA THR A 42 1.88 15.03 2.68
C THR A 42 2.19 13.96 1.64
N LEU A 43 2.64 14.39 0.47
CA LEU A 43 3.15 13.45 -0.53
C LEU A 43 4.25 12.63 0.14
N PRO A 44 4.26 11.29 -0.02
CA PRO A 44 5.36 10.50 0.49
C PRO A 44 6.66 11.06 -0.13
N PRO A 45 7.77 11.09 0.62
CA PRO A 45 9.05 11.49 0.08
C PRO A 45 9.29 10.80 -1.27
N PRO A 46 9.74 11.53 -2.31
CA PRO A 46 9.86 10.97 -3.68
C PRO A 46 10.77 9.74 -3.76
N ASP A 47 11.61 9.56 -2.74
CA ASP A 47 12.54 8.45 -2.58
C ASP A 47 11.89 7.10 -2.18
N GLN A 48 10.65 7.12 -1.67
CA GLN A 48 10.02 5.92 -1.09
C GLN A 48 9.09 5.15 -2.04
N GLY A 49 8.54 5.81 -3.06
CA GLY A 49 7.57 5.21 -3.99
C GLY A 49 8.14 4.89 -5.37
N THR A 50 9.07 5.72 -5.86
CA THR A 50 9.51 5.66 -7.25
C THR A 50 10.66 4.68 -7.47
N LEU A 51 11.60 4.57 -6.52
CA LEU A 51 12.77 3.71 -6.69
C LEU A 51 12.43 2.23 -6.81
N VAL A 52 11.50 1.73 -5.99
CA VAL A 52 11.12 0.30 -6.02
C VAL A 52 10.42 -0.05 -7.33
N VAL A 53 9.51 0.81 -7.80
CA VAL A 53 8.81 0.61 -9.08
C VAL A 53 9.81 0.65 -10.23
N THR A 54 10.69 1.65 -10.28
CA THR A 54 11.71 1.76 -11.34
C THR A 54 12.65 0.56 -11.35
N LEU A 55 13.22 0.17 -10.22
CA LEU A 55 14.15 -0.97 -10.15
C LEU A 55 13.48 -2.30 -10.51
N VAL A 56 12.23 -2.51 -10.07
CA VAL A 56 11.47 -3.72 -10.42
C VAL A 56 11.13 -3.75 -11.91
N THR A 57 10.75 -2.61 -12.51
CA THR A 57 10.46 -2.51 -13.95
C THR A 57 11.72 -2.76 -14.79
N GLU A 58 12.86 -2.16 -14.43
CA GLU A 58 14.14 -2.38 -15.11
C GLU A 58 14.59 -3.85 -15.02
N ALA A 59 14.48 -4.46 -13.83
CA ALA A 59 14.81 -5.88 -13.64
C ALA A 59 13.90 -6.82 -14.45
N GLN A 60 12.61 -6.49 -14.58
CA GLN A 60 11.66 -7.24 -15.41
C GLN A 60 12.00 -7.13 -16.90
N ALA A 61 12.38 -5.95 -17.38
CA ALA A 61 12.79 -5.73 -18.77
C ALA A 61 14.06 -6.50 -19.13
N LEU A 62 15.07 -6.49 -18.25
CA LEU A 62 16.29 -7.27 -18.42
C LEU A 62 16.00 -8.77 -18.47
N ARG A 63 15.14 -9.27 -17.57
CA ARG A 63 14.75 -10.70 -17.55
C ARG A 63 14.04 -11.13 -18.83
N LEU A 64 13.19 -10.28 -19.40
CA LEU A 64 12.50 -10.56 -20.65
C LEU A 64 13.47 -10.57 -21.84
N THR A 65 14.41 -9.63 -21.86
CA THR A 65 15.46 -9.54 -22.88
C THR A 65 16.34 -10.79 -22.88
N ILE A 66 16.78 -11.25 -21.71
CA ILE A 66 17.58 -12.48 -21.59
C ILE A 66 16.79 -13.70 -22.07
N LYS A 67 15.50 -13.80 -21.73
CA LYS A 67 14.63 -14.89 -22.23
C LYS A 67 14.50 -14.85 -23.74
N GLY A 68 14.33 -13.66 -24.33
CA GLY A 68 14.24 -13.47 -25.78
C GLY A 68 15.54 -13.86 -26.49
N LEU A 69 16.69 -13.40 -25.99
CA LEU A 69 18.00 -13.79 -26.51
C LEU A 69 18.22 -15.30 -26.42
N LYS A 70 17.85 -15.94 -25.31
CA LYS A 70 17.93 -17.39 -25.16
C LYS A 70 17.04 -18.12 -26.18
N ALA A 71 15.81 -17.65 -26.41
CA ALA A 71 14.95 -18.24 -27.42
C ALA A 71 15.54 -18.13 -28.83
N ILE A 72 16.16 -17.00 -29.16
CA ILE A 72 16.83 -16.78 -30.45
C ILE A 72 18.04 -17.72 -30.62
N LEU A 73 18.85 -17.89 -29.56
CA LEU A 73 19.99 -18.81 -29.55
C LEU A 73 19.56 -20.27 -29.72
N CYS A 74 18.47 -20.66 -29.03
CA CYS A 74 17.84 -21.97 -29.19
C CYS A 74 17.38 -22.23 -30.63
N ASP A 75 16.71 -21.26 -31.25
CA ASP A 75 16.21 -21.37 -32.63
C ASP A 75 17.36 -21.36 -33.66
N ALA A 76 18.46 -20.66 -33.35
CA ALA A 76 19.65 -20.63 -34.19
C ALA A 76 20.49 -21.92 -34.12
N GLY A 77 20.13 -22.88 -33.26
CA GLY A 77 20.93 -24.09 -33.03
C GLY A 77 22.32 -23.78 -32.44
N LEU A 78 22.47 -22.59 -31.85
CA LEU A 78 23.70 -22.08 -31.25
C LEU A 78 23.66 -22.27 -29.72
N GLU A 79 23.02 -23.34 -29.26
CA GLU A 79 23.13 -23.78 -27.88
C GLU A 79 24.33 -24.75 -27.82
N ALA A 80 25.29 -24.48 -26.94
CA ALA A 80 26.34 -25.44 -26.58
C ALA A 80 25.78 -26.55 -25.69
#